data_AF-A0A6B3EAV8-F1
#
_entry.id   AF-A0A6B3EAV8-F1
#
_cell.length_a   1.000
_cell.length_b   1.000
_cell.length_c   1.000
_cell.angle_alpha   90.00
_cell.angle_beta   90.00
_cell.angle_gamma   90.00
#
_symmetry.space_group_name_H-M   'P 1'
#
loop_
_entity.id
_entity.type
_entity.pdbx_description
1 polymer ?
#
loop_
_entity_poly.entity_id
_entity_poly.type
_entity_poly.pdbx_seq_one_letter_code
_entity_poly.pdbx_strand_id
1 'polypeptide(L)'
;IAVVFQDPSSALHPMLTVGRQLTDHVRRHQGISRKQAATRAAELLDMVRIPGGASAAARYPHQFSGGMRQRIALASALACGPRLLIADEP
;
A
#
# COMPACT_ATOMS: atom_id res chain seq x y z
N ILE A 1 -0.84 0.24 15.68
CA ILE A 1 -1.34 1.63 15.48
C ILE A 1 -0.68 2.10 14.20
N ALA A 2 -1.42 2.72 13.28
CA ALA A 2 -0.86 3.30 12.06
C ALA A 2 -1.20 4.79 12.01
N VAL A 3 -0.29 5.60 11.49
CA VAL A 3 -0.45 7.05 11.33
C VAL A 3 -0.21 7.41 9.87
N VAL A 4 -1.11 8.19 9.27
CA VAL A 4 -0.98 8.74 7.91
C VAL A 4 -0.95 10.26 8.00
N PHE A 5 0.11 10.88 7.48
CA PHE A 5 0.30 12.33 7.47
C PHE A 5 -0.15 12.96 6.14
N GLN A 6 -0.44 14.26 6.16
CA GLN A 6 -1.11 15.04 5.10
C GLN A 6 -0.53 14.98 3.68
N ASP A 7 0.75 14.59 3.50
CA ASP A 7 1.36 14.52 2.17
C ASP A 7 1.62 13.07 1.71
N PRO A 8 0.60 12.39 1.15
CA PRO A 8 0.73 11.00 0.69
C PRO A 8 1.69 10.84 -0.49
N SER A 9 2.11 11.93 -1.13
CA SER A 9 3.08 11.88 -2.23
C SER A 9 4.47 11.48 -1.75
N SER A 10 4.80 11.79 -0.50
CA SER A 10 6.06 11.41 0.17
C SER A 10 6.05 9.99 0.76
N ALA A 11 4.86 9.38 0.92
CA ALA A 11 4.69 8.12 1.62
C ALA A 11 5.13 6.88 0.81
N LEU A 12 5.28 7.02 -0.52
CA LEU A 12 5.66 5.93 -1.40
C LEU A 12 7.09 6.13 -1.90
N HIS A 13 7.92 5.11 -1.71
CA HIS A 13 9.27 5.06 -2.23
C HIS A 13 9.25 4.97 -3.77
N PRO A 14 9.83 5.93 -4.50
CA PRO A 14 9.67 6.03 -5.95
C PRO A 14 10.36 4.89 -6.72
N MET A 15 11.39 4.27 -6.12
CA MET A 15 12.20 3.21 -6.71
C MET A 15 11.70 1.80 -6.42
N LEU A 16 10.56 1.65 -5.72
CA LEU A 16 9.98 0.35 -5.40
C LEU A 16 8.59 0.21 -6.04
N THR A 17 8.25 -1.00 -6.47
CA THR A 17 6.89 -1.28 -6.95
C THR A 17 5.90 -1.18 -5.80
N VAL A 18 4.66 -0.82 -6.11
CA VAL A 18 3.60 -0.64 -5.11
C VAL A 18 3.36 -1.94 -4.32
N GLY A 19 3.30 -3.09 -4.99
CA GLY A 19 3.09 -4.38 -4.33
C GLY A 19 4.21 -4.73 -3.35
N ARG A 20 5.46 -4.38 -3.66
CA ARG A 20 6.59 -4.60 -2.75
C ARG A 20 6.42 -3.75 -1.51
N GLN A 21 6.12 -2.46 -1.66
CA GLN A 21 5.97 -1.55 -0.52
C GLN A 21 4.78 -1.92 0.38
N LEU A 22 3.66 -2.33 -0.21
CA LEU A 22 2.48 -2.79 0.53
C LEU A 22 2.74 -4.06 1.35
N THR A 23 3.64 -4.93 0.90
CA THR A 23 3.84 -6.24 1.51
C THR A 23 5.16 -6.39 2.25
N ASP A 24 6.09 -5.45 2.10
CA ASP A 24 7.42 -5.51 2.74
C ASP A 24 7.30 -5.55 4.27
N HIS A 25 6.38 -4.76 4.85
CA HIS A 25 6.10 -4.80 6.28
C HIS A 25 5.32 -6.05 6.68
N VAL A 26 4.29 -6.42 5.90
CA VAL A 26 3.48 -7.62 6.17
C VAL A 26 4.34 -8.88 6.20
N ARG A 27 5.27 -9.03 5.25
CA ARG A 27 6.21 -10.16 5.20
C ARG A 27 7.13 -10.21 6.41
N ARG A 28 7.65 -9.05 6.86
CA ARG A 28 8.55 -8.98 8.02
C ARG A 28 7.83 -9.25 9.34
N HIS A 29 6.59 -8.80 9.49
CA HIS A 29 5.84 -8.93 10.74
C HIS A 29 4.99 -10.21 10.85
N GLN A 30 4.53 -10.76 9.73
CA GLN A 30 3.61 -11.91 9.70
C GLN A 30 4.24 -13.18 9.09
N GLY A 31 5.50 -13.12 8.64
CA GLY A 31 6.22 -14.30 8.15
C GLY A 31 5.67 -14.92 6.86
N ILE A 32 4.86 -14.20 6.09
CA ILE A 32 4.21 -14.76 4.89
C ILE A 32 5.18 -14.94 3.72
N SER A 33 4.92 -15.98 2.91
CA SER A 33 5.68 -16.29 1.69
C SER A 33 5.53 -15.20 0.61
N ARG A 34 6.42 -15.20 -0.40
CA ARG A 34 6.31 -14.28 -1.54
C ARG A 34 5.01 -14.45 -2.32
N LYS A 35 4.50 -15.68 -2.44
CA LYS A 35 3.22 -15.97 -3.12
C LYS A 35 2.05 -15.38 -2.35
N GLN A 36 2.00 -15.58 -1.03
CA GLN A 36 0.99 -14.98 -0.16
C GLN A 36 1.06 -13.45 -0.17
N ALA A 37 2.27 -12.88 -0.19
CA ALA A 37 2.46 -11.44 -0.33
C ALA A 37 1.86 -10.90 -1.64
N ALA A 38 2.09 -11.58 -2.77
CA ALA A 38 1.51 -11.16 -4.05
C ALA A 38 -0.03 -11.13 -4.01
N THR A 39 -0.66 -12.16 -3.44
CA THR A 39 -2.11 -12.19 -3.21
C THR A 39 -2.55 -11.04 -2.30
N ARG A 40 -1.85 -10.84 -1.19
CA ARG A 40 -2.16 -9.77 -0.23
C ARG A 40 -2.04 -8.37 -0.84
N ALA A 41 -1.05 -8.14 -1.69
CA ALA A 41 -0.90 -6.87 -2.40
C ALA A 41 -2.11 -6.57 -3.29
N ALA A 42 -2.60 -7.57 -4.02
CA ALA A 42 -3.79 -7.42 -4.86
C ALA A 42 -5.03 -7.10 -4.02
N GLU A 43 -5.26 -7.82 -2.91
CA GLU A 43 -6.36 -7.54 -1.98
C GLU A 43 -6.33 -6.12 -1.43
N LEU A 44 -5.14 -5.64 -1.04
CA LEU A 44 -4.97 -4.28 -0.50
C LEU A 44 -5.28 -3.23 -1.56
N LEU A 45 -4.86 -3.45 -2.81
CA LEU A 45 -5.14 -2.55 -3.93
C LEU A 45 -6.64 -2.53 -4.28
N ASP A 46 -7.30 -3.69 -4.26
CA ASP A 46 -8.74 -3.80 -4.49
C ASP A 46 -9.53 -3.08 -3.40
N MET A 47 -9.11 -3.20 -2.13
CA MET A 47 -9.73 -2.52 -0.99
C MET A 47 -9.75 -0.99 -1.15
N VAL A 48 -8.69 -0.42 -1.75
CA VAL A 48 -8.61 1.01 -2.05
C VAL A 48 -9.01 1.36 -3.49
N ARG A 49 -9.69 0.44 -4.17
CA ARG A 49 -10.27 0.61 -5.52
C ARG A 49 -9.23 0.94 -6.59
N ILE A 50 -8.05 0.31 -6.55
CA ILE A 50 -7.03 0.41 -7.60
C ILE A 50 -7.18 -0.78 -8.54
N PRO A 51 -7.71 -0.58 -9.77
CA PRO A 51 -7.96 -1.68 -10.69
C PRO A 51 -6.66 -2.29 -11.22
N GLY A 52 -6.71 -3.58 -11.55
CA GLY A 52 -5.62 -4.30 -12.22
C GLY A 52 -4.87 -5.31 -11.34
N GLY A 53 -5.20 -5.43 -10.05
CA GLY A 53 -4.69 -6.48 -9.15
C GLY A 53 -3.18 -6.65 -9.21
N ALA A 54 -2.70 -7.83 -9.62
CA ALA A 54 -1.26 -8.13 -9.74
C ALA A 54 -0.51 -7.22 -10.72
N SER A 55 -1.14 -6.80 -11.83
CA SER A 55 -0.52 -5.88 -12.79
C SER A 55 -0.35 -4.48 -12.19
N ALA A 56 -1.29 -4.05 -11.35
CA ALA A 56 -1.17 -2.80 -10.60
C ALA A 56 -0.08 -2.91 -9.53
N ALA A 57 0.02 -4.03 -8.82
CA ALA A 57 1.06 -4.28 -7.83
C ALA A 57 2.49 -4.24 -8.41
N ALA A 58 2.65 -4.56 -9.70
CA ALA A 58 3.94 -4.52 -10.40
C ALA A 58 4.37 -3.09 -10.83
N ARG A 59 3.48 -2.10 -10.76
CA ARG A 59 3.75 -0.72 -11.19
C ARG A 59 4.46 0.10 -10.10
N TYR A 60 5.17 1.12 -10.53
CA TYR A 60 5.81 2.12 -9.68
C TYR A 60 4.87 3.29 -9.36
N PRO A 61 5.07 4.02 -8.25
CA PRO A 61 4.19 5.11 -7.83
C PRO A 61 3.95 6.19 -8.90
N HIS A 62 4.97 6.56 -9.67
CA HIS A 62 4.88 7.59 -10.72
C HIS A 62 3.94 7.19 -11.87
N GLN A 63 3.60 5.91 -12.00
CA GLN A 63 2.67 5.41 -13.02
C GLN A 63 1.20 5.56 -12.60
N PHE A 64 0.91 6.07 -11.40
CA PHE A 64 -0.44 6.29 -10.88
C PHE A 64 -0.76 7.78 -10.79
N SER A 65 -2.04 8.15 -10.90
CA SER A 65 -2.49 9.52 -10.65
C SER A 65 -2.29 9.90 -9.18
N GLY A 66 -2.30 11.21 -8.88
CA GLY A 66 -2.15 11.70 -7.50
C GLY A 66 -3.14 11.07 -6.51
N GLY A 67 -4.44 11.08 -6.85
CA GLY A 67 -5.48 10.46 -6.02
C GLY A 67 -5.38 8.93 -5.93
N MET A 68 -4.78 8.25 -6.92
CA MET A 68 -4.45 6.84 -6.80
C MET A 68 -3.27 6.61 -5.84
N ARG A 69 -2.22 7.46 -5.89
CA ARG A 69 -1.12 7.39 -4.93
C ARG A 69 -1.57 7.61 -3.49
N GLN A 70 -2.49 8.54 -3.25
CA GLN A 70 -3.10 8.75 -1.92
C GLN A 70 -3.81 7.50 -1.40
N ARG A 71 -4.62 6.86 -2.25
CA ARG A 71 -5.30 5.61 -1.91
C ARG A 71 -4.31 4.47 -1.66
N ILE A 72 -3.22 4.40 -2.41
CA ILE A 72 -2.17 3.41 -2.18
C ILE A 72 -1.43 3.66 -0.85
N ALA A 73 -1.17 4.91 -0.48
CA ALA A 73 -0.59 5.26 0.82
C ALA A 73 -1.51 4.81 1.98
N LEU A 74 -2.82 5.03 1.86
CA LEU A 74 -3.83 4.50 2.79
C LEU A 74 -3.77 2.97 2.89
N ALA A 75 -3.68 2.27 1.75
CA ALA A 75 -3.54 0.81 1.73
C ALA A 75 -2.29 0.33 2.46
N SER A 76 -1.18 1.06 2.36
CA SER A 76 0.07 0.74 3.08
C SER A 76 -0.11 0.84 4.60
N ALA A 77 -0.80 1.89 5.07
CA ALA A 77 -1.13 2.03 6.49
C ALA A 77 -2.06 0.92 6.99
N LEU A 78 -2.98 0.45 6.15
CA LEU A 78 -3.89 -0.65 6.45
C LEU A 78 -3.26 -2.05 6.31
N ALA A 79 -2.08 -2.16 5.67
CA ALA A 79 -1.52 -3.44 5.24
C ALA A 79 -1.32 -4.45 6.38
N CYS A 80 -0.88 -3.96 7.55
CA CYS A 80 -0.66 -4.76 8.76
C CYS A 80 -1.92 -4.97 9.62
N GLY A 81 -3.10 -4.53 9.17
CA GLY A 81 -4.35 -4.64 9.93
C GLY A 81 -4.32 -3.89 11.26
N PRO A 82 -3.99 -2.58 11.28
CA PRO A 82 -3.95 -1.82 12.52
C PRO A 82 -5.35 -1.75 13.17
N ARG A 83 -5.42 -1.85 14.49
CA ARG A 83 -6.68 -1.64 15.24
C ARG A 83 -7.12 -0.18 15.33
N LEU A 84 -6.22 0.75 15.02
CA LEU A 84 -6.44 2.20 15.06
C LEU A 84 -5.60 2.84 13.95
N LEU A 85 -6.27 3.55 13.05
CA LEU A 85 -5.68 4.41 12.03
C LEU A 85 -5.93 5.86 12.43
N ILE A 86 -4.87 6.63 12.61
CA ILE A 86 -4.95 8.07 12.84
C ILE A 86 -4.60 8.74 11.52
N ALA A 87 -5.58 9.44 10.95
CA ALA A 87 -5.39 10.31 9.79
C ALA A 87 -5.41 11.75 10.29
N ASP A 88 -4.34 12.47 10.03
CA ASP A 88 -4.27 13.91 10.31
C ASP A 88 -4.74 14.63 9.04
N GLU A 89 -6.04 14.90 8.95
CA GLU A 89 -6.67 15.76 7.94
C GLU A 89 -7.09 17.07 8.63
N PRO A 90 -7.06 18.25 7.97
CA PRO A 90 -7.62 19.47 8.56
C PRO A 90 -9.15 19.41 8.68
#